data_AF-A0A9W9LZW4-F1
#
_entry.id   AF-A0A9W9LZW4-F1
#
_cell.length_a   1.000
_cell.length_b   1.000
_cell.length_c   1.000
_cell.angle_alpha   90.00
_cell.angle_beta   90.00
_cell.angle_gamma   90.00
#
_symmetry.space_group_name_H-M   'P 1'
#
loop_
_entity.id
_entity.type
_entity.pdbx_description
1 polymer ?
#
loop_
_entity_poly.entity_id
_entity_poly.type
_entity_poly.pdbx_seq_one_letter_code
_entity_poly.pdbx_strand_id
1 'polypeptide(L)'
;MALACGGGRVLRVALQVDVNAQFWLAESKGEVQIVIAIKIGRSTPEIVLESWELVNDRAKRKQVVIISKGENNNLHLRGQPLIIEFDQLFLRQSDFPTETDTL
;
A
#
# COMPACT_ATOMS: atom_id res chain seq x y z
N MET A 1 -5.14 -35.06 10.97
CA MET A 1 -5.82 -34.68 9.72
C MET A 1 -6.06 -33.18 9.75
N ALA A 2 -5.21 -32.42 9.08
CA ALA A 2 -5.49 -31.08 8.57
C ALA A 2 -4.44 -30.86 7.47
N LEU A 3 -4.89 -30.89 6.22
CA LEU A 3 -4.07 -30.62 5.04
C LEU A 3 -3.92 -29.10 4.95
N ALA A 4 -2.76 -28.58 5.33
CA ALA A 4 -2.35 -27.24 4.92
C ALA A 4 -1.91 -27.33 3.45
N CYS A 5 -2.86 -27.10 2.53
CA CYS A 5 -2.55 -26.93 1.13
C CYS A 5 -1.91 -25.54 0.97
N GLY A 6 -0.60 -25.52 0.71
CA GLY A 6 0.19 -24.30 0.57
C GLY A 6 -0.26 -23.47 -0.63
N GLY A 7 -1.04 -22.43 -0.36
CA GLY A 7 -1.29 -21.31 -1.26
C GLY A 7 -0.73 -20.06 -0.61
N GLY A 8 0.58 -19.85 -0.75
CA GLY A 8 1.26 -18.68 -0.19
C GLY A 8 0.71 -17.41 -0.82
N ARG A 9 -0.10 -16.65 -0.07
CA ARG A 9 -0.47 -15.28 -0.44
C ARG A 9 0.82 -14.47 -0.41
N VAL A 10 1.16 -13.81 -1.50
CA VAL A 10 2.40 -13.00 -1.59
C VAL A 10 2.00 -11.55 -1.56
N LEU A 11 2.26 -10.85 -0.46
CA LEU A 11 2.10 -9.40 -0.48
C LEU A 11 3.07 -8.80 -1.51
N ARG A 12 2.52 -8.18 -2.56
CA ARG A 12 3.30 -7.36 -3.49
C ARG A 12 2.95 -5.90 -3.27
N VAL A 13 3.87 -5.16 -2.66
CA VAL A 13 3.82 -3.70 -2.65
C VAL A 13 4.27 -3.22 -4.02
N ALA A 14 3.31 -2.86 -4.87
CA ALA A 14 3.61 -2.25 -6.17
C ALA A 14 3.79 -0.75 -5.98
N LEU A 15 4.99 -0.24 -6.27
CA LEU A 15 5.28 1.18 -6.38
C LEU A 15 5.09 1.58 -7.85
N GLN A 16 4.05 2.35 -8.17
CA GLN A 16 3.88 2.83 -9.55
C GLN A 16 3.57 4.30 -9.64
N VAL A 17 4.27 4.92 -10.59
CA VAL A 17 4.00 6.25 -11.11
C VAL A 17 2.93 6.10 -12.19
N ASP A 18 1.77 6.72 -11.96
CA ASP A 18 0.77 6.98 -13.00
C ASP A 18 0.05 5.74 -13.59
N VAL A 19 -0.19 4.71 -12.77
CA VAL A 19 -1.03 3.55 -13.16
C VAL A 19 -2.15 3.29 -12.16
N ASN A 20 -3.29 2.89 -12.73
CA ASN A 20 -4.57 2.65 -12.09
C ASN A 20 -4.46 1.53 -11.03
N ALA A 21 -4.28 1.89 -9.75
CA ALA A 21 -4.16 0.93 -8.64
C ALA A 21 -5.30 -0.10 -8.59
N GLN A 22 -6.48 0.27 -9.06
CA GLN A 22 -7.64 -0.61 -9.18
C GLN A 22 -7.40 -1.79 -10.12
N PHE A 23 -6.67 -1.58 -11.23
CA PHE A 23 -6.31 -2.63 -12.18
C PHE A 23 -5.47 -3.72 -11.50
N TRP A 24 -4.44 -3.32 -10.76
CA TRP A 24 -3.57 -4.29 -10.08
C TRP A 24 -4.29 -5.07 -8.98
N LEU A 25 -5.16 -4.42 -8.22
CA LEU A 25 -5.97 -5.12 -7.22
C LEU A 25 -6.92 -6.13 -7.89
N ALA A 26 -7.58 -5.76 -8.98
CA ALA A 26 -8.50 -6.62 -9.71
C ALA A 26 -7.79 -7.80 -10.41
N GLU A 27 -6.69 -7.54 -11.12
CA GLU A 27 -5.96 -8.55 -11.91
C GLU A 27 -5.11 -9.49 -11.06
N SER A 28 -4.81 -9.12 -9.81
CA SER A 28 -4.00 -9.96 -8.92
C SER A 28 -4.67 -11.26 -8.50
N LYS A 29 -5.97 -11.46 -8.76
CA LYS A 29 -6.75 -12.63 -8.33
C LYS A 29 -6.58 -12.95 -6.83
N GLY A 30 -6.43 -11.92 -6.00
CA GLY A 30 -6.26 -12.04 -4.55
C GLY A 30 -4.81 -12.28 -4.10
N GLU A 31 -3.83 -12.28 -5.01
CA GLU A 31 -2.42 -12.31 -4.63
C GLU A 31 -1.98 -10.97 -4.02
N VAL A 32 -2.52 -9.84 -4.48
CA VAL A 32 -2.17 -8.50 -3.97
C VAL A 32 -3.24 -8.01 -3.00
N GLN A 33 -2.83 -7.74 -1.76
CA GLN A 33 -3.74 -7.23 -0.72
C GLN A 33 -3.71 -5.71 -0.60
N ILE A 34 -2.56 -5.08 -0.82
CA ILE A 34 -2.38 -3.62 -0.79
C ILE A 34 -1.60 -3.17 -2.03
N VAL A 35 -2.00 -2.04 -2.61
CA VAL A 35 -1.22 -1.28 -3.60
C VAL A 35 -0.92 0.11 -3.06
N ILE A 36 0.34 0.55 -3.18
CA ILE A 36 0.76 1.92 -2.83
C ILE A 36 1.05 2.68 -4.13
N ALA A 37 0.11 3.50 -4.55
CA ALA A 37 0.31 4.35 -5.73
C ALA A 37 1.10 5.61 -5.36
N ILE A 38 2.08 5.97 -6.18
CA ILE A 38 2.81 7.23 -6.06
C ILE A 38 2.51 8.06 -7.30
N LYS A 39 1.88 9.22 -7.13
CA LYS A 39 1.65 10.16 -8.22
C LYS A 39 2.62 11.32 -8.04
N ILE A 40 3.35 11.65 -9.09
CA ILE A 40 4.28 12.77 -9.11
C ILE A 40 3.67 13.83 -10.03
N GLY A 41 3.32 14.98 -9.46
CA GLY A 41 2.86 16.14 -10.20
C GLY A 41 3.96 16.61 -11.14
N ARG A 42 3.65 16.67 -12.44
CA ARG A 42 4.59 17.19 -13.46
C ARG A 42 4.55 18.71 -13.56
N SER A 43 3.39 19.30 -13.29
CA SER A 43 3.15 20.76 -13.39
C SER A 43 3.27 21.47 -12.04
N THR A 44 3.04 20.76 -10.94
CA THR A 44 3.17 21.26 -9.57
C THR A 44 4.08 20.32 -8.78
N PRO A 45 4.99 20.83 -7.93
CA PRO A 45 5.89 20.03 -7.10
C PRO A 45 5.10 19.36 -5.96
N GLU A 46 4.37 18.30 -6.33
CA GLU A 46 3.50 17.51 -5.47
C GLU A 46 3.77 16.02 -5.66
N ILE A 47 3.86 15.28 -4.57
CA ILE A 47 3.88 13.82 -4.53
C ILE A 47 2.64 13.38 -3.76
N VAL A 48 1.81 12.54 -4.37
CA VAL A 48 0.63 11.96 -3.72
C VAL A 48 0.86 10.46 -3.55
N LEU A 49 0.86 10.00 -2.31
CA LEU A 49 0.85 8.58 -1.96
C LEU A 49 -0.60 8.17 -1.70
N GLU A 50 -1.05 7.08 -2.30
CA GLU A 50 -2.37 6.50 -2.02
C GLU A 50 -2.21 5.04 -1.64
N SER A 51 -2.83 4.60 -0.53
CA SER A 51 -3.01 3.18 -0.26
C SER A 51 -4.36 2.71 -0.77
N TRP A 52 -4.34 1.58 -1.46
CA TRP A 52 -5.52 0.92 -2.01
C TRP A 52 -5.56 -0.53 -1.54
N GLU A 53 -6.76 -1.00 -1.19
CA GLU A 53 -7.01 -2.35 -0.69
C GLU A 53 -8.27 -2.92 -1.33
N LEU A 54 -8.40 -4.25 -1.32
CA LEU A 54 -9.68 -4.91 -1.61
C LEU A 54 -10.53 -4.94 -0.33
N VAL A 55 -11.68 -4.27 -0.38
CA VAL A 55 -12.70 -4.32 0.68
C VAL A 55 -13.98 -4.87 0.06
N ASN A 56 -14.41 -6.06 0.49
CA ASN A 56 -15.55 -6.78 -0.10
C ASN A 56 -15.40 -6.93 -1.63
N ASP A 57 -14.24 -7.43 -2.08
CA ASP A 57 -13.87 -7.63 -3.50
C ASP A 57 -13.87 -6.37 -4.37
N ARG A 58 -13.86 -5.18 -3.75
CA ARG A 58 -13.80 -3.90 -4.45
C ARG A 58 -12.55 -3.14 -4.06
N ALA A 59 -11.82 -2.66 -5.07
CA ALA A 59 -10.68 -1.79 -4.86
C ALA A 59 -11.15 -0.47 -4.23
N LYS A 60 -10.65 -0.17 -3.05
CA LYS A 60 -10.99 1.03 -2.28
C LYS A 60 -9.73 1.75 -1.86
N ARG A 61 -9.69 3.06 -2.11
CA ARG A 61 -8.65 3.93 -1.58
C ARG A 61 -8.85 4.11 -0.08
N LYS A 62 -7.83 3.78 0.71
CA LYS A 62 -7.86 3.80 2.18
C LYS A 62 -7.23 5.05 2.75
N GLN A 63 -6.05 5.42 2.26
CA GLN A 63 -5.34 6.61 2.73
C GLN A 63 -4.81 7.41 1.54
N VAL A 64 -4.61 8.70 1.78
CA VAL A 64 -3.98 9.63 0.84
C VAL A 64 -3.02 10.51 1.62
N VAL A 65 -1.74 10.47 1.28
CA VAL A 65 -0.72 11.38 1.79
C VAL A 65 -0.28 12.30 0.68
N ILE A 66 -0.29 13.61 0.92
CA ILE A 66 0.15 14.61 -0.05
C ILE A 66 1.37 15.31 0.50
N ILE A 67 2.45 15.29 -0.27
CA ILE A 67 3.70 16.00 -0.02
C ILE A 67 3.79 17.08 -1.08
N SER A 68 3.76 18.34 -0.67
CA SER A 68 3.82 19.47 -1.60
C SER A 68 4.87 20.48 -1.14
N LYS A 69 5.47 21.18 -2.10
CA LYS A 69 6.35 22.30 -1.80
C LYS A 69 5.51 23.56 -1.59
N GLY A 70 5.64 24.13 -0.40
CA GLY A 70 5.07 25.42 -0.01
C GLY A 70 5.96 26.62 -0.34
N GLU A 71 5.53 27.78 0.13
CA GLU A 71 6.31 29.02 0.04
C GLU A 71 7.64 28.88 0.80
N ASN A 72 8.66 29.61 0.35
CA ASN A 72 9.99 29.63 0.95
C ASN A 72 10.66 28.24 1.08
N ASN A 73 10.35 27.31 0.18
CA ASN A 73 10.90 25.95 0.15
C ASN A 73 10.51 25.09 1.38
N ASN A 74 9.45 25.47 2.08
CA ASN A 74 8.88 24.64 3.15
C ASN A 74 8.16 23.42 2.56
N LEU A 75 8.19 22.30 3.26
CA LEU A 75 7.42 21.11 2.91
C LEU A 75 6.07 21.12 3.62
N HIS A 76 5.00 20.88 2.88
CA HIS A 76 3.65 20.68 3.41
C HIS A 76 3.25 19.23 3.25
N LEU A 77 2.91 18.60 4.37
CA LEU A 77 2.47 17.22 4.45
C LEU A 77 1.00 17.20 4.88
N ARG A 78 0.15 16.50 4.13
CA ARG A 78 -1.27 16.29 4.46
C ARG A 78 -1.58 14.81 4.48
N GLY A 79 -2.46 14.39 5.39
CA GLY A 79 -2.89 12.99 5.51
C GLY A 79 -1.84 12.03 6.08
N GLN A 80 -0.73 12.56 6.60
CA GLN A 80 0.33 11.78 7.26
C GLN A 80 -0.10 11.26 8.65
N PRO A 81 0.47 10.14 9.12
CA PRO A 81 1.39 9.25 8.40
C PRO A 81 0.67 8.27 7.44
N LEU A 82 1.39 7.71 6.47
CA LEU A 82 0.92 6.53 5.75
C LEU A 82 1.10 5.31 6.65
N ILE A 83 0.00 4.69 7.06
CA ILE A 83 0.01 3.53 7.95
C ILE A 83 -0.23 2.26 7.13
N ILE A 84 0.59 1.23 7.34
CA ILE A 84 0.33 -0.11 6.84
C ILE A 84 0.26 -1.02 8.05
N GLU A 85 -0.86 -1.70 8.24
CA GLU A 85 -1.04 -2.56 9.39
C GLU A 85 -0.14 -3.80 9.27
N PHE A 86 0.38 -4.27 10.40
CA PHE A 86 1.32 -5.40 10.45
C PHE A 86 0.74 -6.65 9.79
N ASP A 87 -0.53 -6.95 10.06
CA ASP A 87 -1.21 -8.11 9.52
C ASP A 87 -1.42 -8.05 8.01
N GLN A 88 -1.46 -6.85 7.45
CA GLN A 88 -1.47 -6.66 6.01
C GLN A 88 -0.08 -6.79 5.38
N LEU A 89 1.00 -6.47 6.12
CA LEU A 89 2.39 -6.67 5.66
C LEU A 89 2.82 -8.14 5.71
N PHE A 90 2.59 -8.77 6.86
CA PHE A 90 3.12 -10.10 7.18
C PHE A 90 2.09 -11.22 7.01
N LEU A 91 0.85 -10.87 6.62
CA LEU A 91 -0.25 -11.81 6.40
C LEU A 91 -0.57 -12.70 7.62
N ARG A 92 -0.23 -12.21 8.82
CA ARG A 92 -0.42 -12.86 10.11
C ARG A 92 -0.68 -11.81 11.19
N GLN A 93 -1.35 -12.19 12.28
CA GLN A 93 -1.51 -11.28 13.40
C GLN A 93 -0.15 -10.90 14.01
N SER A 94 -0.09 -9.68 14.55
CA SER A 94 1.08 -9.22 15.29
C SER A 94 1.19 -10.03 16.58
N ASP A 95 2.13 -10.97 16.59
CA ASP A 95 2.58 -11.69 17.78
C ASP A 95 3.99 -11.20 18.15
N PHE A 96 4.58 -11.77 19.21
CA PHE A 96 5.98 -11.50 19.56
C PHE A 96 6.88 -11.60 18.32
N PRO A 97 7.79 -10.63 18.11
CA PRO A 97 8.64 -10.60 16.93
C PRO A 97 9.44 -11.90 16.86
N THR A 98 9.37 -12.56 15.71
CA THR A 98 10.17 -13.72 15.37
C THR A 98 11.35 -13.27 14.54
N GLU A 99 12.47 -14.00 14.62
CA GLU A 99 13.73 -13.66 13.94
C GLU A 99 13.56 -13.43 12.41
N THR A 100 12.50 -13.96 11.82
CA THR A 100 12.14 -13.83 10.41
C THR A 100 11.48 -12.49 10.03
N ASP A 101 11.04 -11.66 10.98
CA ASP A 101 10.33 -10.40 10.68
C ASP A 101 11.27 -9.25 10.26
N THR A 102 12.59 -9.47 10.35
CA THR A 102 13.64 -8.46 10.09
C THR A 102 14.42 -8.65 8.78
N LEU A 103 13.99 -9.57 7.89
CA LEU A 103 14.71 -9.91 6.65
C LEU A 103 14.01 -9.40 5.38
#